data_AF-B7WZD8-F1
#
_entry.id   AF-B7WZD8-F1
#
_cell.length_a   1.000
_cell.length_b   1.000
_cell.length_c   1.000
_cell.angle_alpha   90.00
_cell.angle_beta   90.00
_cell.angle_gamma   90.00
#
_symmetry.space_group_name_H-M   'P 1'
#
loop_
_entity.id
_entity.type
_entity.pdbx_description
1 polymer ?
#
loop_
_entity_poly.entity_id
_entity_poly.type
_entity_poly.pdbx_seq_one_letter_code
_entity_poly.pdbx_strand_id
1 'polypeptide(L)'
;MKKFVVLAVVSLACSMSMAAGDKPKTAQQQLMGTCNTEATGKKGDERKEFMKSCLSDGKKRQQERMKSCNADAAGKKGDERKAFMSECLKKD
;
A
#
# COMPACT_ATOMS: atom_id res chain seq x y z
N MET A 1 -47.46 2.63 26.45
CA MET A 1 -48.06 1.93 25.28
C MET A 1 -47.29 2.42 24.07
N LYS A 2 -46.42 1.72 23.33
CA LYS A 2 -46.28 0.33 22.86
C LYS A 2 -44.74 0.09 22.78
N LYS A 3 -44.12 -0.76 23.62
CA LYS A 3 -43.77 -2.19 23.37
C LYS A 3 -43.35 -2.50 21.93
N PHE A 4 -42.05 -2.70 21.72
CA PHE A 4 -41.31 -3.72 20.91
C PHE A 4 -39.82 -3.35 21.12
N VAL A 5 -38.99 -3.94 22.00
CA VAL A 5 -38.55 -5.33 22.18
C VAL A 5 -38.16 -6.02 20.88
N VAL A 6 -36.89 -5.87 20.50
CA VAL A 6 -35.96 -6.84 19.88
C VAL A 6 -34.56 -6.20 20.13
N LEU A 7 -33.72 -6.54 21.11
CA LEU A 7 -33.11 -7.82 21.49
C LEU A 7 -32.73 -8.71 20.31
N ALA A 8 -31.67 -8.32 19.61
CA ALA A 8 -30.82 -9.22 18.85
C ALA A 8 -29.35 -8.92 19.19
N VAL A 9 -28.86 -9.70 20.16
CA VAL A 9 -27.46 -9.79 20.56
C VAL A 9 -26.71 -10.44 19.40
N VAL A 10 -25.98 -9.66 18.60
CA VAL A 10 -24.95 -10.23 17.72
C VAL A 10 -23.64 -10.10 18.46
N SER A 11 -23.31 -11.20 19.12
CA SER A 11 -22.04 -11.50 19.76
C SER A 11 -20.87 -11.19 18.82
N LEU A 12 -20.24 -10.03 18.99
CA LEU A 12 -18.96 -9.74 18.36
C LEU A 12 -17.89 -10.52 19.13
N ALA A 13 -17.74 -11.80 18.78
CA ALA A 13 -16.69 -12.66 19.26
C ALA A 13 -15.33 -12.04 18.91
N CYS A 14 -14.70 -11.46 19.92
CA CYS A 14 -13.27 -11.19 19.99
C CYS A 14 -12.51 -12.50 19.82
N SER A 15 -12.09 -12.83 18.60
CA SER A 15 -11.03 -13.81 18.36
C SER A 15 -10.56 -13.79 16.91
N MET A 16 -9.82 -12.74 16.56
CA MET A 16 -8.74 -12.85 15.58
C MET A 16 -7.51 -12.14 16.15
N SER A 17 -6.86 -12.80 17.10
CA SER A 17 -5.43 -12.62 17.33
C SER A 17 -4.71 -13.11 16.07
N MET A 18 -4.61 -12.24 15.06
CA MET A 18 -3.73 -12.46 13.93
C MET A 18 -2.36 -11.95 14.34
N ALA A 19 -1.44 -12.91 14.45
CA ALA A 19 -0.03 -12.72 14.72
C ALA A 19 0.53 -11.46 14.03
N ALA A 20 1.13 -10.60 14.84
CA ALA A 20 1.99 -9.51 14.41
C ALA A 20 3.28 -10.10 13.81
N GLY A 21 3.16 -10.70 12.63
CA GLY A 21 4.31 -10.94 11.76
C GLY A 21 4.63 -9.63 11.06
N ASP A 22 5.90 -9.23 11.12
CA ASP A 22 6.48 -8.11 10.37
C ASP A 22 6.33 -8.38 8.86
N LYS A 23 5.14 -8.11 8.32
CA LYS A 23 4.90 -8.22 6.89
C LYS A 23 5.69 -7.09 6.23
N PRO A 24 6.48 -7.37 5.18
CA PRO A 24 7.18 -6.32 4.46
C PRO A 24 6.16 -5.28 3.99
N LYS A 25 6.44 -4.00 4.29
CA LYS A 25 5.57 -2.90 3.88
C LYS A 25 5.32 -2.98 2.38
N THR A 26 4.06 -2.82 1.97
CA THR A 26 3.73 -2.78 0.55
C THR A 26 4.37 -1.55 -0.10
N ALA A 27 4.60 -1.57 -1.42
CA ALA A 27 5.14 -0.41 -2.14
C ALA A 27 4.29 0.86 -1.91
N GLN A 28 2.97 0.70 -1.76
CA GLN A 28 2.06 1.82 -1.45
C GLN A 28 2.23 2.33 -0.02
N GLN A 29 2.54 1.46 0.95
CA GLN A 29 2.86 1.85 2.33
C GLN A 29 4.23 2.53 2.42
N GLN A 30 5.22 2.07 1.66
CA GLN A 30 6.53 2.73 1.55
C GLN A 30 6.40 4.13 0.93
N LEU A 31 5.71 4.24 -0.22
CA LEU A 31 5.46 5.53 -0.86
C LEU A 31 4.71 6.50 0.06
N MET A 32 3.71 6.01 0.79
CA MET A 32 3.00 6.83 1.78
C MET A 32 3.93 7.30 2.90
N GLY A 33 4.87 6.46 3.34
CA GLY A 33 5.89 6.82 4.33
C GLY A 33 6.82 7.93 3.83
N THR A 34 7.32 7.80 2.59
CA THR A 34 8.14 8.82 1.93
C THR A 34 7.38 10.14 1.79
N CYS A 35 6.15 10.10 1.23
CA CYS A 35 5.33 11.30 1.09
C CYS A 35 5.01 11.96 2.43
N ASN A 36 4.78 11.20 3.50
CA ASN A 36 4.57 11.79 4.83
C ASN A 36 5.85 12.42 5.40
N THR A 37 7.01 11.84 5.12
CA THR A 37 8.32 12.39 5.53
C THR A 37 8.60 13.70 4.80
N GLU A 38 8.37 13.75 3.49
CA GLU A 38 8.54 14.95 2.68
C GLU A 38 7.47 16.03 2.96
N ALA A 39 6.30 15.63 3.49
CA ALA A 39 5.26 16.55 3.94
C ALA A 39 5.56 17.21 5.30
N THR A 40 6.74 16.99 5.88
CA THR A 40 7.13 17.61 7.15
C THR A 40 7.07 19.14 7.04
N GLY A 41 6.47 19.78 8.05
CA GLY A 41 6.26 21.23 8.06
C GLY A 41 5.01 21.71 7.31
N LYS A 42 4.40 20.88 6.45
CA LYS A 42 3.15 21.22 5.73
C LYS A 42 1.92 20.95 6.61
N LYS A 43 0.95 21.86 6.58
CA LYS A 43 -0.30 21.77 7.36
C LYS A 43 -1.52 22.13 6.50
N GLY A 44 -2.71 21.69 6.93
CA GLY A 44 -3.97 22.02 6.26
C GLY A 44 -4.01 21.60 4.79
N ASP A 45 -4.54 22.48 3.95
CA ASP A 45 -4.70 22.23 2.51
C ASP A 45 -3.35 22.03 1.79
N GLU A 46 -2.29 22.73 2.22
CA GLU A 46 -0.95 22.58 1.63
C GLU A 46 -0.43 21.14 1.77
N ARG A 47 -0.62 20.52 2.95
CA ARG A 47 -0.24 19.11 3.15
C ARG A 47 -1.06 18.19 2.26
N LYS A 48 -2.35 18.46 2.12
CA LYS A 48 -3.28 17.62 1.36
C LYS A 48 -2.94 17.65 -0.13
N GLU A 49 -2.68 18.84 -0.68
CA GLU A 49 -2.25 19.00 -2.07
C GLU A 49 -0.90 18.35 -2.32
N PHE A 50 0.08 18.61 -1.45
CA PHE A 50 1.38 17.97 -1.52
C PHE A 50 1.27 16.44 -1.51
N MET A 51 0.50 15.89 -0.58
CA MET A 51 0.35 14.43 -0.45
C MET A 51 -0.38 13.84 -1.67
N LYS A 52 -1.37 14.55 -2.24
CA LYS A 52 -2.03 14.15 -3.49
C LYS A 52 -1.04 14.13 -4.66
N SER A 53 -0.20 15.17 -4.81
CA SER A 53 0.81 15.21 -5.86
C SER A 53 1.84 14.10 -5.67
N CYS A 54 2.43 14.00 -4.49
CA CYS A 54 3.46 13.01 -4.16
C CYS A 54 2.98 11.57 -4.41
N LEU A 55 1.78 11.23 -3.97
CA LEU A 55 1.21 9.91 -4.19
C LEU A 55 0.89 9.65 -5.67
N SER A 56 0.45 10.67 -6.41
CA SER A 56 0.14 10.53 -7.84
C SER A 56 1.40 10.33 -8.67
N ASP A 57 2.43 11.12 -8.41
CA ASP A 57 3.71 11.04 -9.11
C ASP A 57 4.48 9.79 -8.73
N GLY A 58 4.46 9.42 -7.45
CA GLY A 58 5.02 8.15 -6.98
C GLY A 58 4.36 6.94 -7.63
N LYS A 59 3.02 6.94 -7.78
CA LYS A 59 2.30 5.90 -8.52
C LYS A 59 2.71 5.84 -9.99
N LYS A 60 2.85 6.99 -10.66
CA LYS A 60 3.33 7.03 -12.06
C LYS A 60 4.73 6.45 -12.18
N ARG A 61 5.66 6.86 -11.31
CA ARG A 61 7.04 6.30 -11.29
C ARG A 61 7.04 4.79 -11.06
N GLN A 62 6.23 4.30 -10.12
CA GLN A 62 6.08 2.86 -9.87
C GLN A 62 5.54 2.13 -11.12
N GLN A 63 4.56 2.70 -11.81
CA GLN A 63 4.00 2.12 -13.04
C GLN A 63 5.03 2.07 -14.17
N GLU A 64 5.80 3.13 -14.39
CA GLU A 64 6.87 3.15 -15.40
C GLU A 64 7.98 2.15 -15.08
N ARG A 65 8.39 2.06 -13.80
CA ARG A 65 9.33 1.02 -13.34
C ARG A 65 8.79 -0.37 -13.65
N MET A 66 7.52 -0.62 -13.36
CA MET A 66 6.91 -1.92 -13.65
C MET A 66 6.86 -2.24 -15.14
N LYS A 67 6.67 -1.25 -16.02
CA LYS A 67 6.77 -1.45 -17.47
C LYS A 67 8.19 -1.82 -17.89
N SER A 68 9.20 -1.08 -17.43
CA SER A 68 10.62 -1.38 -17.71
C SER A 68 10.99 -2.78 -17.22
N CYS A 69 10.68 -3.10 -15.97
CA CYS A 69 10.95 -4.43 -15.41
C CYS A 69 10.28 -5.55 -16.22
N ASN A 70 9.08 -5.33 -16.76
CA ASN A 70 8.45 -6.34 -17.61
C ASN A 70 9.12 -6.47 -18.97
N ALA A 71 9.60 -5.37 -19.56
CA ALA A 71 10.37 -5.39 -20.79
C ALA A 71 11.71 -6.13 -20.59
N ASP A 72 12.43 -5.83 -19.51
CA ASP A 72 13.71 -6.45 -19.19
C ASP A 72 13.57 -7.92 -18.76
N ALA A 73 12.40 -8.30 -18.26
CA ALA A 73 12.05 -9.68 -17.97
C ALA A 73 11.69 -10.50 -19.22
N ALA A 74 11.72 -9.91 -20.43
CA ALA A 74 11.46 -10.64 -21.66
C ALA A 74 12.41 -11.83 -21.79
N GLY A 75 11.85 -13.00 -22.14
CA GLY A 75 12.59 -14.26 -22.22
C GLY A 75 12.79 -14.98 -20.88
N LYS A 76 12.61 -14.32 -19.73
CA LYS A 76 12.65 -14.97 -18.41
C LYS A 76 11.35 -15.72 -18.14
N LYS A 77 11.43 -16.91 -17.53
CA LYS A 77 10.27 -17.74 -17.18
C LYS A 77 10.40 -18.32 -15.77
N GLY A 78 9.28 -18.77 -15.21
CA GLY A 78 9.24 -19.43 -13.90
C GLY A 78 9.85 -18.59 -12.77
N ASP A 79 10.62 -19.25 -11.91
CA ASP A 79 11.24 -18.62 -10.75
C ASP A 79 12.25 -17.53 -11.12
N GLU A 80 12.94 -17.66 -12.26
CA GLU A 80 13.90 -16.65 -12.73
C GLU A 80 13.21 -15.31 -13.01
N ARG A 81 12.06 -15.35 -13.68
CA ARG A 81 11.27 -14.13 -13.93
C ARG A 81 10.78 -13.52 -12.61
N LYS A 82 10.32 -14.35 -11.68
CA LYS A 82 9.79 -13.89 -10.39
C LYS A 82 10.87 -13.26 -9.52
N ALA A 83 12.06 -13.86 -9.45
CA ALA A 83 13.21 -13.32 -8.75
C ALA A 83 13.63 -11.97 -9.37
N PHE A 84 13.79 -11.94 -10.70
CA PHE A 84 14.12 -10.72 -11.43
C PHE A 84 13.09 -9.60 -11.20
N MET A 85 11.80 -9.90 -11.31
CA MET A 85 10.75 -8.91 -11.09
C MET A 85 10.77 -8.39 -9.65
N SER A 86 11.02 -9.28 -8.68
CA SER A 86 11.09 -8.90 -7.28
C SER A 86 12.28 -7.99 -7.00
N GLU A 87 13.45 -8.26 -7.58
CA GLU A 87 14.62 -7.39 -7.46
C GLU A 87 14.43 -6.06 -8.19
N CYS A 88 13.92 -6.10 -9.42
CA CYS A 88 13.69 -4.91 -10.23
C CYS A 88 12.67 -3.96 -9.59
N LEU A 89 11.59 -4.49 -9.00
CA LEU A 89 10.55 -3.70 -8.35
C LEU A 89 10.91 -3.26 -6.92
N LYS A 90 11.96 -3.82 -6.30
CA LYS A 90 12.48 -3.40 -4.98
C LYS A 90 13.49 -2.26 -5.06
N LYS A 91 14.05 -1.98 -6.25
CA LYS A 91 14.90 -0.81 -6.45
C LYS A 91 14.00 0.43 -6.46
N ASP A 92 13.98 1.13 -5.34
CA ASP A 92 13.44 2.48 -5.22
C ASP A 92 14.47 3.53 -5.66
#